data_AF-G9L1Z5-F1
#
_entry.id   AF-G9L1Z5-F1
#
_cell.length_a   1.000
_cell.length_b   1.000
_cell.length_c   1.000
_cell.angle_alpha   90.00
_cell.angle_beta   90.00
_cell.angle_gamma   90.00
#
_symmetry.space_group_name_H-M   'P 1'
#
loop_
_entity.id
_entity.type
_entity.pdbx_description
1 polymer ?
#
loop_
_entity_poly.entity_id
_entity_poly.type
_entity_poly.pdbx_seq_one_letter_code
_entity_poly.pdbx_strand_id
1 'polypeptide(L)' 'YMAKFAGKDAFHLRVRVHPFHVLRINKMLSCAGADRLQTGMRGAFGKPQGTCARVSIGQVLLSVRCK' A
#
# COMPACT_ATOMS: atom_id res chain seq x y z
N TYR A 1 8.53 17.74 -7.28
CA TYR A 1 9.93 18.19 -7.30
C TYR A 1 10.51 18.14 -8.71
N MET A 2 10.69 16.96 -9.32
CA MET A 2 11.33 16.85 -10.64
C MET A 2 10.68 17.69 -11.75
N ALA A 3 9.34 17.71 -11.84
CA ALA A 3 8.64 18.56 -12.81
C ALA A 3 8.89 20.08 -12.62
N LYS A 4 9.13 20.53 -11.39
CA LYS A 4 9.37 21.95 -11.08
C LYS A 4 10.80 22.39 -11.42
N PHE A 5 11.78 21.51 -11.24
CA PHE A 5 13.21 21.86 -11.35
C PHE A 5 13.88 21.36 -12.62
N ALA A 6 13.48 20.20 -13.15
CA ALA A 6 14.09 19.62 -14.35
C ALA A 6 13.23 19.82 -15.62
N GLY A 7 11.96 20.18 -15.49
CA GLY A 7 11.00 20.20 -16.59
C GLY A 7 10.44 18.80 -16.90
N LYS A 8 9.19 18.74 -17.38
CA LYS A 8 8.42 17.49 -17.50
C LYS A 8 9.03 16.47 -18.48
N ASP A 9 9.67 16.94 -19.55
CA ASP A 9 10.18 16.09 -20.64
C ASP A 9 11.67 15.75 -20.50
N ALA A 10 12.33 16.25 -19.45
CA ALA A 10 13.76 16.04 -19.21
C ALA A 10 14.09 14.70 -18.53
N PHE A 11 13.08 13.98 -18.02
CA PHE A 11 13.26 12.75 -17.27
C PHE A 11 12.20 11.69 -17.58
N HIS A 12 12.61 10.43 -17.53
CA HIS A 12 11.73 9.27 -17.61
C HIS A 12 11.78 8.51 -16.27
N LEU A 13 10.73 8.63 -15.48
CA LEU A 13 10.55 7.92 -14.22
C LEU A 13 9.72 6.64 -14.42
N ARG A 14 10.20 5.52 -13.89
CA ARG A 14 9.46 4.26 -13.82
C ARG A 14 9.43 3.73 -12.40
N VAL A 15 8.23 3.44 -11.91
CA VAL A 15 8.02 2.61 -10.72
C VAL A 15 8.25 1.16 -11.11
N ARG A 16 9.23 0.49 -10.49
CA ARG A 16 9.62 -0.87 -10.85
C ARG A 16 8.80 -1.93 -10.13
N VAL A 17 8.27 -1.60 -8.95
CA VAL A 17 7.56 -2.56 -8.10
C VAL A 17 6.06 -2.31 -8.18
N HIS A 18 5.30 -3.41 -8.29
CA HIS A 18 3.84 -3.38 -8.36
C HIS A 18 3.22 -3.99 -7.09
N PRO A 19 2.17 -3.36 -6.52
CA PRO A 19 1.55 -3.83 -5.29
C PRO A 19 0.51 -4.92 -5.59
N PHE A 20 0.94 -6.18 -5.59
CA PHE A 20 0.04 -7.34 -5.80
C PHE A 20 -0.41 -8.02 -4.50
N HIS A 21 0.28 -7.79 -3.38
CA HIS A 21 -0.04 -8.47 -2.14
C HIS A 21 -1.20 -7.78 -1.42
N VAL A 22 -2.29 -8.50 -1.19
CA VAL A 22 -3.49 -7.94 -0.54
C VAL A 22 -3.39 -8.07 0.97
N LEU A 23 -3.49 -6.94 1.65
CA LEU A 23 -3.61 -6.83 3.10
C LEU A 23 -5.07 -7.05 3.52
N ARG A 24 -5.25 -7.78 4.62
CA ARG A 24 -6.56 -8.11 5.19
C ARG A 24 -6.72 -7.49 6.56
N ILE A 25 -7.94 -7.03 6.87
CA ILE A 25 -8.31 -6.48 8.18
C ILE A 25 -9.53 -7.19 8.74
N ASN A 26 -9.46 -7.59 10.01
CA ASN A 26 -10.64 -7.92 10.80
C ASN A 26 -11.13 -6.64 11.47
N LYS A 27 -12.12 -5.97 10.87
CA LYS A 27 -12.53 -4.64 11.30
C LYS A 27 -13.40 -4.72 12.56
N MET A 28 -12.89 -4.20 13.67
CA MET A 28 -13.63 -4.08 14.93
C MET A 28 -14.58 -2.86 14.86
N LEU A 29 -15.69 -2.91 15.59
CA LEU A 29 -16.61 -1.79 15.76
C LEU A 29 -16.07 -0.86 16.86
N SER A 30 -16.02 0.45 16.61
CA SER A 30 -15.50 1.45 17.56
C SER A 30 -16.60 2.20 18.34
N CYS A 31 -17.85 1.73 18.29
CA CYS A 31 -19.00 2.41 18.88
C CYS A 31 -19.32 1.87 20.29
N ALA A 32 -20.03 2.66 21.10
CA ALA A 32 -20.49 2.23 22.42
C ALA A 32 -21.38 0.96 22.31
N GLY A 33 -21.08 -0.05 23.13
CA GLY A 33 -21.78 -1.34 23.07
C GLY A 33 -21.31 -2.28 21.94
N ALA A 34 -20.16 -2.03 21.32
CA ALA A 34 -19.58 -2.89 20.27
C ALA A 34 -19.49 -4.37 20.69
N ASP A 35 -19.21 -4.67 21.96
CA ASP A 35 -19.10 -6.03 22.48
C ASP A 35 -20.38 -6.86 22.32
N ARG A 36 -21.55 -6.20 22.27
CA ARG A 36 -22.84 -6.89 22.08
C ARG A 36 -23.08 -7.34 20.64
N LEU A 37 -22.50 -6.62 19.68
CA LEU A 37 -22.76 -6.79 18.24
C LEU A 37 -21.59 -7.46 17.52
N GLN A 38 -20.39 -7.39 18.08
CA GLN A 38 -19.20 -7.90 17.46
C GLN A 38 -18.89 -9.34 17.90
N THR A 39 -18.35 -10.14 16.98
CA THR A 39 -17.88 -11.50 17.28
C THR A 39 -16.48 -11.55 17.90
N GLY A 40 -15.89 -10.40 18.25
CA GLY A 40 -14.51 -10.30 18.72
C GLY A 40 -13.52 -10.95 17.74
N MET A 41 -12.78 -11.94 18.23
CA MET A 41 -11.82 -12.72 17.43
C MET A 41 -12.38 -14.02 16.85
N ARG A 42 -13.66 -14.34 17.06
CA ARG A 42 -14.30 -15.49 16.42
C ARG A 42 -14.47 -15.21 14.93
N GLY A 43 -13.90 -16.06 14.08
CA GLY A 43 -13.89 -15.87 12.63
C GLY A 43 -13.00 -14.71 12.17
N ALA A 44 -11.87 -14.47 12.85
CA ALA A 44 -10.98 -13.31 12.65
C ALA A 44 -10.26 -13.22 11.28
N PHE A 45 -10.61 -14.05 10.30
CA PHE A 45 -10.03 -13.92 8.97
C PHE A 45 -10.54 -12.63 8.31
N GLY A 46 -9.62 -11.70 8.11
CA GLY A 46 -9.94 -10.36 7.64
C GLY A 46 -10.42 -10.31 6.19
N LYS A 47 -11.11 -9.21 5.86
CA LYS A 47 -11.47 -8.88 4.48
C LYS A 47 -10.35 -8.06 3.82
N PRO A 48 -10.18 -8.13 2.48
CA PRO A 48 -9.26 -7.26 1.75
C PRO A 48 -9.49 -5.78 2.05
N GLN A 49 -8.42 -5.03 2.37
CA GLN A 49 -8.52 -3.57 2.62
C GLN A 49 -7.56 -2.77 1.74
N GLY A 50 -6.36 -3.28 1.48
CA GLY A 50 -5.34 -2.56 0.73
C GLY A 50 -4.37 -3.50 0.03
N THR A 51 -3.54 -2.96 -0.84
CA THR A 51 -2.46 -3.70 -1.49
C THR A 51 -1.10 -3.18 -1.02
N CYS A 52 -0.11 -4.05 -1.04
CA CYS A 52 1.27 -3.69 -0.74
C CYS A 52 2.23 -4.37 -1.72
N ALA A 53 3.39 -3.75 -1.86
CA ALA A 53 4.50 -4.23 -2.65
C ALA A 53 5.50 -4.93 -1.71
N ARG A 54 5.76 -6.22 -1.94
CA ARG A 54 6.80 -6.95 -1.20
C ARG A 54 8.16 -6.66 -1.85
N VAL A 55 9.13 -6.25 -1.05
CA VAL A 55 10.46 -5.83 -1.53
C VAL A 55 11.57 -6.51 -0.74
N SER A 56 12.67 -6.84 -1.42
CA SER A 56 13.88 -7.43 -0.80
C SER A 56 15.00 -6.40 -0.67
N ILE A 57 16.01 -6.71 0.15
CA ILE A 57 17.20 -5.85 0.29
C ILE A 57 17.88 -5.72 -1.08
N GLY A 58 18.15 -4.47 -1.50
CA GLY A 58 18.75 -4.15 -2.80
C GLY A 58 17.77 -4.09 -3.97
N GLN A 59 16.46 -4.33 -3.76
CA GLN A 59 15.48 -4.23 -4.84
C GLN A 59 15.17 -2.76 -5.19
N VAL A 60 15.32 -2.42 -6.47
CA VAL A 60 15.06 -1.06 -6.98
C VAL A 60 13.57 -0.74 -6.96
N LEU A 61 13.19 0.33 -6.26
CA LEU A 61 11.79 0.79 -6.17
C LEU A 61 11.41 1.73 -7.32
N LEU A 62 12.25 2.75 -7.53
CA LEU A 62 12.07 3.82 -8.49
C LEU A 62 13.33 3.89 -9.35
N SER A 63 13.15 3.99 -10.67
CA SER A 63 14.23 4.25 -11.61
C SER A 63 13.93 5.52 -12.38
N VAL A 64 14.90 6.43 -12.42
CA VAL A 64 14.81 7.67 -13.20
C VAL A 64 15.92 7.68 -14.23
N ARG A 65 15.57 7.94 -15.48
CA ARG A 65 16.52 8.15 -16.59
C ARG A 65 16.46 9.61 -17.01
N CYS A 66 17.60 10.27 -17.08
CA CYS A 66 17.74 11.63 -17.59
C CYS A 66 18.77 11.62 -18.73
N LYS A 67 18.79 12.67 -19.55
CA LYS A 67 19.92 12.91 -20.47
C LYS A 67 21.16 13.34 -19.70
#